data_AF-A0A968ZIT0-F1
#
_entry.id   AF-A0A968ZIT0-F1
#
_cell.length_a   1.000
_cell.length_b   1.000
_cell.length_c   1.000
_cell.angle_alpha   90.00
_cell.angle_beta   90.00
_cell.angle_gamma   90.00
#
_symmetry.space_group_name_H-M   'P 1'
#
loop_
_entity.id
_entity.type
_entity.pdbx_description
1 polymer ?
#
loop_
_entity_poly.entity_id
_entity_poly.type
_entity_poly.pdbx_seq_one_letter_code
_entity_poly.pdbx_strand_id
1 'polypeptide(L)'
;MIKQRQINTLLATAVVTSVSLAVSQLSASADQPKFSCGQSGGAPATVALTQRGIVPVIRWSSGYFTEAGFSPEVRCQMVSERFETFYKNGTLDFLTTGKMNGQKVVCVAANKGGWLSS
;
A
#
# COMPACT_ATOMS: atom_id res chain seq x y z
N MET A 1 33.89 -55.17 37.28
CA MET A 1 34.41 -54.35 38.40
C MET A 1 33.71 -53.00 38.34
N ILE A 2 32.94 -52.70 39.38
CA ILE A 2 32.03 -51.56 39.58
C ILE A 2 32.71 -50.53 40.47
N LYS A 3 32.60 -49.23 40.17
CA LYS A 3 32.33 -48.21 41.22
C LYS A 3 31.82 -46.88 40.65
N GLN A 4 30.51 -46.82 40.38
CA GLN A 4 29.79 -45.58 40.16
C GLN A 4 29.53 -44.93 41.52
N ARG A 5 30.25 -43.84 41.82
CA ARG A 5 30.11 -43.08 43.06
C ARG A 5 28.79 -42.32 43.05
N GLN A 6 27.92 -42.64 44.01
CA GLN A 6 26.66 -41.96 44.28
C GLN A 6 26.93 -40.52 44.72
N ILE A 7 26.41 -39.53 43.97
CA ILE A 7 26.30 -38.15 44.42
C ILE A 7 24.81 -37.92 44.71
N ASN A 8 24.47 -37.97 45.99
CA ASN A 8 23.14 -37.69 46.50
C ASN A 8 23.00 -36.17 46.68
N THR A 9 22.15 -35.52 45.88
CA THR A 9 21.83 -34.09 46.09
C THR A 9 20.32 -33.90 45.92
N LEU A 10 19.64 -33.71 47.05
CA LEU A 10 18.22 -33.35 47.16
C LEU A 10 18.02 -31.92 46.67
N LEU A 11 17.30 -31.70 45.56
CA LEU A 11 16.81 -30.37 45.18
C LEU A 11 15.40 -30.48 44.59
N ALA A 12 14.54 -29.59 45.09
CA ALA A 12 13.09 -29.57 44.99
C ALA A 12 12.56 -29.62 43.55
N THR A 13 11.50 -30.40 43.34
CA THR A 13 10.70 -30.38 42.10
C THR A 13 9.95 -29.05 41.99
N ALA A 14 10.52 -28.10 41.25
CA ALA A 14 9.80 -26.92 40.80
C ALA A 14 8.77 -27.36 39.74
N VAL A 15 7.48 -27.28 40.08
CA VAL A 15 6.38 -27.51 39.13
C VAL A 15 6.33 -26.30 38.21
N VAL A 16 6.81 -26.44 36.99
CA VAL A 16 6.77 -25.39 35.97
C VAL A 16 5.39 -25.41 35.33
N THR A 17 4.46 -24.57 35.78
CA THR A 17 3.18 -24.38 35.10
C THR A 17 3.38 -23.51 33.86
N SER A 18 3.47 -24.15 32.69
CA SER A 18 3.53 -23.44 31.41
C SER A 18 2.18 -22.76 31.13
N VAL A 19 2.11 -21.44 31.33
CA VAL A 19 0.96 -20.62 30.90
C VAL A 19 1.01 -20.52 29.38
N SER A 20 0.08 -21.18 28.69
CA SER A 20 -0.08 -21.06 27.24
C SER A 20 -0.84 -19.76 26.93
N LEU A 21 -0.14 -18.73 26.45
CA LEU A 21 -0.76 -17.54 25.90
C LEU A 21 -1.31 -17.88 24.51
N ALA A 22 -2.62 -18.09 24.40
CA ALA A 22 -3.29 -18.22 23.11
C ALA A 22 -3.27 -16.86 22.39
N VAL A 23 -2.23 -16.61 21.59
CA VAL A 23 -2.17 -15.49 20.65
C VAL A 23 -3.21 -15.76 19.56
N SER A 24 -4.38 -15.15 19.71
CA SER A 24 -5.38 -15.10 18.64
C SER A 24 -4.85 -14.17 17.55
N GLN A 25 -4.31 -14.75 16.48
CA GLN A 25 -3.83 -14.02 15.32
C GLN A 25 -5.05 -13.47 14.57
N LEU A 26 -5.40 -12.20 14.82
CA LEU A 26 -6.45 -11.51 14.09
C LEU A 26 -5.98 -11.34 12.63
N SER A 27 -6.53 -12.15 11.74
CA SER A 27 -6.29 -12.03 10.30
C SER A 27 -7.02 -10.78 9.81
N ALA A 28 -6.36 -9.63 9.82
CA ALA A 28 -6.82 -8.47 9.09
C ALA A 28 -6.65 -8.80 7.59
N SER A 29 -7.71 -9.29 6.95
CA SER A 29 -7.80 -9.40 5.50
C SER A 29 -7.78 -7.99 4.92
N ALA A 30 -6.58 -7.40 4.79
CA ALA A 30 -6.40 -6.13 4.13
C ALA A 30 -6.65 -6.36 2.64
N ASP A 31 -7.80 -5.92 2.16
CA ASP A 31 -8.12 -5.91 0.75
C ASP A 31 -7.00 -5.17 0.00
N GLN A 32 -6.45 -5.79 -1.04
CA GLN A 32 -5.29 -5.25 -1.74
C GLN A 32 -5.70 -3.95 -2.44
N PRO A 33 -4.95 -2.85 -2.26
CA PRO A 33 -5.33 -1.56 -2.82
C PRO A 33 -5.40 -1.65 -4.36
N LYS A 34 -6.40 -1.00 -4.96
CA LYS A 34 -6.51 -0.95 -6.42
C LYS A 34 -5.58 0.06 -7.03
N PHE A 35 -5.28 1.15 -6.34
CA PHE A 35 -4.30 2.14 -6.75
C PHE A 35 -3.21 2.25 -5.70
N SER A 36 -1.96 2.26 -6.16
CA SER A 36 -0.79 2.40 -5.28
C SER A 36 0.34 3.12 -6.01
N CYS A 37 1.29 3.62 -5.23
CA CYS A 37 2.55 4.12 -5.77
C CYS A 37 3.50 2.94 -5.99
N GLY A 38 4.09 2.87 -7.18
CA GLY A 38 5.07 1.86 -7.57
C GLY A 38 6.13 2.46 -8.47
N GLN A 39 6.80 1.61 -9.24
CA GLN A 39 7.86 2.02 -10.17
C GLN A 39 7.51 1.62 -11.60
N SER A 40 7.81 2.48 -12.55
CA SER A 40 7.67 2.19 -13.98
C SER A 40 8.72 2.93 -14.79
N GLY A 41 9.54 2.19 -15.54
CA GLY A 41 10.58 2.77 -16.40
C GLY A 41 11.57 3.66 -15.65
N GLY A 42 11.95 3.27 -14.43
CA GLY A 42 12.93 3.99 -13.60
C GLY A 42 12.40 5.27 -12.92
N ALA A 43 11.08 5.47 -12.91
CA ALA A 43 10.46 6.60 -12.22
C ALA A 43 9.27 6.15 -11.35
N PRO A 44 8.96 6.87 -10.26
CA PRO A 44 7.75 6.65 -9.48
C PRO A 44 6.51 6.72 -10.35
N ALA A 45 5.57 5.80 -10.15
CA ALA A 45 4.36 5.73 -10.96
C ALA A 45 3.14 5.34 -10.11
N THR A 46 2.04 6.06 -10.32
CA THR A 46 0.73 5.61 -9.84
C THR A 46 0.32 4.43 -10.71
N VAL A 47 0.12 3.27 -10.09
CA VAL A 47 -0.24 2.02 -10.77
C VAL A 47 -1.63 1.55 -10.35
N ALA A 48 -2.32 0.86 -11.25
CA ALA A 48 -3.62 0.26 -11.01
C ALA A 48 -3.55 -1.28 -11.07
N LEU A 49 -4.10 -1.96 -10.07
CA LEU A 49 -4.24 -3.42 -10.05
C LEU A 49 -5.52 -3.86 -10.79
N THR A 50 -5.36 -4.24 -12.05
CA THR A 50 -6.45 -4.72 -12.90
C THR A 50 -6.47 -6.25 -12.98
N GLN A 51 -7.53 -6.83 -13.55
CA GLN A 51 -7.58 -8.26 -13.86
C GLN A 51 -6.46 -8.70 -14.82
N ARG A 52 -5.93 -7.78 -15.63
CA ARG A 52 -4.83 -8.03 -16.58
C ARG A 52 -3.45 -7.86 -15.93
N GLY A 53 -3.39 -7.53 -14.64
CA GLY A 53 -2.18 -7.22 -13.91
C GLY A 53 -2.04 -5.73 -13.57
N ILE A 54 -0.83 -5.37 -13.13
CA ILE A 54 -0.47 -4.01 -12.71
C ILE A 54 -0.22 -3.14 -13.94
N VAL A 55 -0.95 -2.03 -14.07
CA VAL A 55 -0.85 -1.10 -15.20
C VAL A 55 -0.41 0.28 -14.70
N PRO A 56 0.64 0.90 -15.27
CA PRO A 56 1.02 2.27 -14.93
C PRO A 56 -0.01 3.26 -15.49
N VAL A 57 -0.55 4.11 -14.60
CA VAL A 57 -1.56 5.12 -14.94
C VAL A 57 -0.90 6.49 -15.13
N ILE A 58 -0.01 6.87 -14.21
CA ILE A 58 0.72 8.15 -14.26
C ILE A 58 2.18 7.88 -13.91
N ARG A 59 3.11 8.34 -14.73
CA ARG A 59 4.55 8.29 -14.45
C ARG A 59 5.06 9.67 -14.03
N TRP A 60 5.67 9.74 -12.86
CA TRP A 60 6.17 10.97 -12.25
C TRP A 60 7.67 11.13 -12.54
N SER A 61 8.04 11.70 -13.68
CA SER A 61 9.45 11.83 -14.08
C SER A 61 10.06 13.22 -13.86
N SER A 62 9.24 14.26 -13.76
CA SER A 62 9.73 15.64 -13.64
C SER A 62 9.94 16.03 -12.18
N GLY A 63 11.12 16.53 -11.83
CA GLY A 63 11.42 17.09 -10.50
C GLY A 63 10.99 18.55 -10.30
N TYR A 64 10.26 19.16 -11.24
CA TYR A 64 9.97 20.60 -11.27
C TYR A 64 9.38 21.18 -9.96
N PHE A 65 8.55 20.41 -9.25
CA PHE A 65 7.91 20.86 -8.01
C PHE A 65 8.61 20.37 -6.74
N THR A 66 9.80 19.80 -6.84
CA THR A 66 10.52 19.24 -5.69
C THR A 66 10.85 20.30 -4.64
N GLU A 67 11.27 21.49 -5.07
CA GLU A 67 11.58 22.61 -4.16
C GLU A 67 10.35 23.10 -3.39
N ALA A 68 9.15 22.93 -3.96
CA ALA A 68 7.88 23.22 -3.31
C ALA A 68 7.38 22.05 -2.41
N GLY A 69 8.19 21.02 -2.19
CA GLY A 69 7.85 19.83 -1.41
C GLY A 69 7.11 18.73 -2.20
N PHE A 70 6.86 18.92 -3.49
CA PHE A 70 6.14 17.99 -4.35
C PHE A 70 7.10 17.20 -5.24
N SER A 71 8.02 16.46 -4.61
CA SER A 71 8.91 15.54 -5.32
C SER A 71 8.09 14.51 -6.12
N PRO A 72 8.68 13.86 -7.14
CA PRO A 72 8.01 12.80 -7.89
C PRO A 72 7.41 11.70 -7.01
N GLU A 73 8.13 11.26 -5.98
CA GLU A 73 7.69 10.23 -5.05
C GLU A 73 6.50 10.71 -4.20
N VAL A 74 6.58 11.92 -3.66
CA VAL A 74 5.51 12.52 -2.85
C VAL A 74 4.22 12.67 -3.66
N ARG A 75 4.32 13.11 -4.92
CA ARG A 75 3.15 13.18 -5.81
C ARG A 75 2.60 11.81 -6.18
N CYS A 76 3.47 10.83 -6.39
CA CYS A 76 3.07 9.45 -6.62
C CYS A 76 2.22 8.91 -5.46
N GLN A 77 2.66 9.10 -4.23
CA GLN A 77 1.93 8.67 -3.04
C GLN A 77 0.59 9.39 -2.92
N MET A 78 0.59 10.73 -2.90
CA MET A 78 -0.64 11.51 -2.73
C MET A 78 -1.70 11.24 -3.80
N VAL A 79 -1.30 11.11 -5.07
CA VAL A 79 -2.26 10.87 -6.14
C VAL A 79 -2.79 9.44 -6.11
N SER A 80 -1.94 8.47 -5.77
CA SER A 80 -2.37 7.07 -5.62
C SER A 80 -3.39 6.92 -4.49
N GLU A 81 -3.16 7.56 -3.33
CA GLU A 81 -4.10 7.57 -2.22
C GLU A 81 -5.45 8.21 -2.57
N ARG A 82 -5.42 9.31 -3.33
CA ARG A 82 -6.66 9.96 -3.80
C ARG A 82 -7.42 9.06 -4.75
N PHE A 83 -6.74 8.40 -5.70
CA PHE A 83 -7.39 7.47 -6.62
C PHE A 83 -7.97 6.27 -5.89
N GLU A 84 -7.25 5.72 -4.92
CA GLU A 84 -7.75 4.64 -4.08
C GLU A 84 -8.99 5.08 -3.28
N THR A 85 -9.00 6.32 -2.78
CA THR A 85 -10.17 6.90 -2.09
C THR A 85 -11.37 7.01 -3.03
N PHE A 86 -11.20 7.57 -4.22
CA PHE A 86 -12.30 7.68 -5.19
C PHE A 86 -12.81 6.30 -5.65
N TYR A 87 -11.90 5.33 -5.81
CA TYR A 87 -12.24 3.94 -6.12
C TYR A 87 -13.07 3.30 -5.01
N LYS A 88 -12.61 3.39 -3.75
CA LYS A 88 -13.34 2.87 -2.57
C LYS A 88 -14.71 3.52 -2.40
N ASN A 89 -14.82 4.80 -2.75
CA ASN A 89 -16.08 5.54 -2.70
C ASN A 89 -17.01 5.23 -3.90
N GLY A 90 -16.58 4.40 -4.86
CA GLY A 90 -17.38 4.06 -6.05
C GLY A 90 -17.58 5.24 -7.01
N THR A 91 -16.67 6.21 -6.99
CA THR A 91 -16.75 7.45 -7.80
C THR A 91 -15.71 7.52 -8.91
N LEU A 92 -14.86 6.48 -9.04
CA LEU A 92 -13.83 6.35 -10.06
C LEU A 92 -14.25 5.34 -11.13
N ASP A 93 -15.17 5.76 -12.00
CA ASP A 93 -15.56 4.94 -13.16
C ASP A 93 -14.57 5.14 -14.33
N PHE A 94 -14.11 6.38 -14.52
CA PHE A 94 -13.19 6.74 -15.59
C PHE A 94 -12.12 7.74 -15.12
N LEU A 95 -10.88 7.49 -15.56
CA LEU A 95 -9.82 8.49 -15.54
C LEU A 95 -9.76 9.17 -16.90
N THR A 96 -9.84 10.49 -16.90
CA THR A 96 -9.69 11.32 -18.10
C THR A 96 -8.63 12.39 -17.89
N THR A 97 -8.19 13.02 -18.96
CA THR A 97 -7.29 14.18 -18.91
C THR A 97 -8.05 15.43 -19.32
N GLY A 98 -7.82 16.54 -18.63
CA GLY A 98 -8.46 17.83 -18.92
C GLY A 98 -7.48 18.99 -18.82
N LYS A 99 -8.02 20.20 -18.93
CA LYS A 99 -7.32 21.44 -18.60
C LYS A 99 -8.07 22.18 -17.51
N MET A 100 -7.39 22.57 -16.45
CA MET A 100 -7.92 23.41 -15.38
C MET A 100 -6.97 24.60 -15.21
N ASN A 101 -7.48 25.83 -15.31
CA ASN A 101 -6.68 27.06 -15.25
C ASN A 101 -5.47 27.05 -16.21
N GLY A 102 -5.65 26.51 -17.42
CA GLY A 102 -4.60 26.37 -18.43
C GLY A 102 -3.60 25.23 -18.21
N GLN A 103 -3.67 24.52 -17.08
CA GLN A 103 -2.78 23.42 -16.74
C GLN A 103 -3.41 22.06 -17.06
N LYS A 104 -2.63 21.11 -17.58
CA LYS A 104 -3.11 19.73 -17.82
C LYS A 104 -3.33 19.03 -16.48
N VAL A 105 -4.50 18.43 -16.31
CA VAL A 105 -4.88 17.70 -15.09
C VAL A 105 -5.41 16.31 -15.43
N VAL A 106 -5.37 15.41 -14.46
CA VAL A 106 -6.07 14.12 -14.50
C VAL A 106 -7.35 14.28 -13.70
N CYS A 107 -8.49 13.94 -14.30
CA CYS A 107 -9.80 14.07 -13.70
C CYS A 107 -10.41 12.68 -13.52
N VAL A 108 -11.19 12.53 -12.45
CA VAL A 108 -12.07 11.38 -12.23
C VAL A 108 -13.45 11.75 -12.77
N ALA A 109 -14.09 10.85 -13.51
CA ALA A 109 -15.41 11.06 -14.09
C ALA A 109 -16.31 9.84 -13.83
N ALA A 110 -17.58 10.10 -13.53
CA ALA A 110 -18.62 9.07 -13.39
C ALA A 110 -19.14 8.55 -14.74
N ASN A 111 -18.92 9.29 -15.84
CA ASN A 111 -19.40 8.92 -17.17
C ASN A 111 -18.29 9.01 -18.22
N LYS A 112 -18.26 8.03 -19.12
CA LYS A 112 -17.31 7.97 -20.23
C LYS A 112 -17.58 9.14 -21.18
N GLY A 113 -16.64 10.08 -21.30
CA GLY A 113 -16.77 11.25 -22.18
C GLY A 113 -17.38 12.49 -21.53
N GLY A 114 -17.47 12.55 -20.20
CA GLY A 114 -17.79 13.78 -19.46
C GLY A 114 -16.67 14.82 -19.56
N TRP A 115 -16.49 15.41 -20.75
CA TRP A 115 -15.69 16.61 -20.92
C TRP A 115 -16.45 17.78 -20.29
N LEU A 116 -15.73 18.60 -19.52
CA LEU A 116 -16.24 19.81 -18.89
C LEU A 116 -16.77 20.78 -19.95
N SER A 117 -18.09 20.83 -20.09
CA SER A 117 -18.81 21.93 -20.74
C SER A 117 -19.40 22.82 -19.64
N SER A 118 -18.60 23.75 -19.13
CA SER A 118 -18.99 25.05 -18.55
C SER A 118 -17.75 25.85 -18.21
#